data_AF-A4BPU1-F1
#
_entry.id   AF-A4BPU1-F1
#
_cell.length_a   1.000
_cell.length_b   1.000
_cell.length_c   1.000
_cell.angle_alpha   90.00
_cell.angle_beta   90.00
_cell.angle_gamma   90.00
#
_symmetry.space_group_name_H-M   'P 1'
#
loop_
_entity.id
_entity.type
_entity.pdbx_description
1 polymer ?
#
loop_
_entity_poly.entity_id
_entity_poly.type
_entity_poly.pdbx_seq_one_letter_code
_entity_poly.pdbx_strand_id
1 'polypeptide(L)'
;MYFFTVVTHNRAPIFSAEAQVDLLRAAFRRAHQFRPFEIDALVVLSDHLHCIWRLPEGVGDYSGRWRVIKKGFSRAVTRQVNTRNERPV
;
A
#
# COMPACT_ATOMS: atom_id res chain seq x y z
N MET A 1 -7.25 14.46 10.57
CA MET A 1 -7.42 14.03 9.16
C MET A 1 -6.11 14.24 8.44
N TYR A 2 -5.72 13.30 7.57
CA TYR A 2 -4.44 13.35 6.86
C TYR A 2 -4.63 13.00 5.39
N PHE A 3 -4.04 13.78 4.49
CA PHE A 3 -3.94 13.46 3.07
C PHE A 3 -2.54 12.92 2.76
N PHE A 4 -2.48 11.83 2.00
CA PHE A 4 -1.22 11.23 1.56
C PHE A 4 -1.22 11.05 0.06
N THR A 5 -0.05 11.32 -0.53
CA THR A 5 0.32 10.84 -1.85
C THR A 5 1.45 9.83 -1.69
N VAL A 6 1.28 8.63 -2.22
CA VAL A 6 2.32 7.60 -2.23
C VAL A 6 2.60 7.20 -3.66
N VAL A 7 3.84 7.40 -4.08
CA VAL A 7 4.32 7.13 -5.43
C VAL A 7 5.18 5.87 -5.40
N THR A 8 5.10 5.06 -6.46
CA THR A 8 5.96 3.90 -6.67
C THR A 8 7.41 4.32 -6.95
N HIS A 9 8.35 3.39 -6.77
CA HIS A 9 9.75 3.65 -7.11
C HIS A 9 9.89 3.93 -8.61
N ASN A 10 10.63 4.98 -8.97
CA ASN A 10 10.80 5.48 -10.34
C ASN A 10 9.48 5.68 -11.12
N ARG A 11 8.35 5.90 -10.41
CA ARG A 11 7.02 6.01 -11.04
C ARG A 11 6.67 4.82 -11.93
N ALA A 12 7.20 3.64 -11.61
CA ALA A 12 6.85 2.42 -12.31
C ALA A 12 5.34 2.16 -12.17
N PRO A 13 4.63 1.76 -13.24
CA PRO A 13 3.17 1.59 -13.24
C PRO A 13 2.76 0.26 -12.57
N ILE A 14 3.20 0.05 -11.33
CA ILE A 14 3.03 -1.21 -10.58
C ILE A 14 1.54 -1.53 -10.35
N PHE A 15 0.67 -0.52 -10.25
CA PHE A 15 -0.75 -0.70 -9.99
C PHE A 15 -1.60 -0.84 -11.26
N SER A 16 -1.00 -0.93 -12.45
CA SER A 16 -1.76 -1.09 -13.71
C SER A 16 -2.44 -2.44 -13.87
N ALA A 17 -2.02 -3.46 -13.11
CA ALA A 17 -2.66 -4.77 -13.10
C ALA A 17 -3.57 -4.92 -11.88
N GLU A 18 -4.80 -5.39 -12.09
CA GLU A 18 -5.79 -5.62 -11.03
C GLU A 18 -5.25 -6.49 -9.89
N ALA A 19 -4.50 -7.55 -10.22
CA ALA A 19 -3.85 -8.41 -9.23
C ALA A 19 -2.91 -7.65 -8.28
N GLN A 20 -2.25 -6.58 -8.73
CA GLN A 20 -1.41 -5.74 -7.87
C GLN A 20 -2.26 -4.84 -6.97
N VAL A 21 -3.38 -4.33 -7.47
CA VAL A 21 -4.35 -3.59 -6.66
C VAL A 21 -4.95 -4.49 -5.57
N ASP A 22 -5.19 -5.77 -5.85
CA ASP A 22 -5.66 -6.74 -4.84
C ASP A 22 -4.64 -6.99 -3.74
N LEU A 23 -3.35 -7.10 -4.09
CA LEU A 23 -2.27 -7.19 -3.11
C LEU A 23 -2.19 -5.93 -2.25
N LEU A 24 -2.38 -4.75 -2.85
CA LEU A 24 -2.45 -3.48 -2.11
C LEU A 24 -3.63 -3.47 -1.14
N ARG A 25 -4.84 -3.85 -1.59
CA ARG A 25 -6.03 -3.98 -0.73
C ARG A 25 -5.78 -4.94 0.44
N ALA A 26 -5.13 -6.07 0.20
CA ALA A 26 -4.76 -7.02 1.25
C ALA A 26 -3.77 -6.41 2.26
N ALA A 27 -2.78 -5.63 1.79
CA ALA A 27 -1.84 -4.94 2.67
C ALA A 27 -2.53 -3.88 3.55
N PHE A 28 -3.48 -3.12 3.00
CA PHE A 28 -4.32 -2.19 3.76
C PHE A 28 -5.16 -2.90 4.83
N ARG A 29 -5.87 -3.98 4.46
CA ARG A 29 -6.65 -4.79 5.41
C ARG A 29 -5.80 -5.31 6.55
N ARG A 30 -4.60 -5.82 6.25
CA ARG A 30 -3.66 -6.29 7.27
C ARG A 30 -3.22 -5.15 8.19
N ALA A 31 -2.87 -3.99 7.65
CA ALA A 31 -2.48 -2.85 8.47
C ALA A 31 -3.63 -2.40 9.38
N HIS A 32 -4.86 -2.38 8.87
CA HIS A 32 -6.05 -2.04 9.63
C HIS A 32 -6.28 -3.00 10.82
N GLN A 33 -6.05 -4.31 10.64
CA GLN A 33 -6.19 -5.30 11.72
C GLN A 33 -5.25 -5.04 12.92
N PHE A 34 -4.02 -4.56 12.66
CA PHE A 34 -3.02 -4.34 13.72
C PHE A 34 -2.97 -2.91 14.24
N ARG A 35 -3.35 -1.93 13.40
CA ARG A 35 -3.31 -0.49 13.71
C ARG A 35 -4.52 0.18 13.08
N PRO A 36 -5.71 0.11 13.69
CA PRO A 36 -6.96 0.63 13.11
C PRO A 36 -6.86 2.10 12.68
N PHE A 37 -7.51 2.45 11.58
CA PHE A 37 -7.63 3.81 11.03
C PHE A 37 -8.78 3.84 10.03
N GLU A 38 -9.45 4.98 9.90
CA GLU A 38 -10.50 5.13 8.89
C GLU A 38 -9.89 5.61 7.58
N ILE A 39 -10.38 5.07 6.47
CA ILE A 39 -10.06 5.52 5.11
C ILE A 39 -11.31 6.23 4.60
N ASP A 40 -11.27 7.56 4.58
CA ASP A 40 -12.38 8.37 4.05
C ASP A 40 -12.44 8.28 2.52
N ALA A 41 -11.26 8.29 1.89
CA ALA A 41 -11.12 8.18 0.45
C ALA A 41 -9.78 7.54 0.10
N LEU A 42 -9.77 6.75 -0.98
CA LEU A 42 -8.55 6.21 -1.58
C LEU A 42 -8.76 6.02 -3.08
N VAL A 43 -7.87 6.59 -3.87
CA VAL A 43 -7.81 6.39 -5.33
C VAL A 43 -6.44 5.82 -5.68
N VAL A 44 -6.44 4.82 -6.56
CA VAL A 44 -5.23 4.16 -7.06
C VAL A 44 -5.10 4.49 -8.53
N LEU A 45 -3.98 5.11 -8.89
CA LEU A 45 -3.54 5.34 -10.26
C LEU A 45 -2.42 4.33 -10.57
N SER A 46 -1.98 4.26 -11.83
CA SER A 46 -1.00 3.26 -12.28
C SER A 46 0.30 3.26 -11.48
N ASP A 47 0.83 4.42 -11.10
CA ASP A 47 2.13 4.59 -10.44
C ASP A 47 2.05 5.29 -9.06
N HIS A 48 0.86 5.64 -8.60
CA HIS A 48 0.68 6.30 -7.31
C HIS A 48 -0.74 6.11 -6.77
N LEU A 49 -0.91 6.47 -5.51
CA LEU A 49 -2.23 6.55 -4.88
C LEU A 49 -2.35 7.85 -4.10
N HIS A 50 -3.59 8.31 -3.97
CA HIS A 50 -3.97 9.33 -3.02
C HIS A 50 -4.93 8.74 -2.01
N CYS A 51 -4.79 9.13 -0.75
CA CYS A 51 -5.76 8.73 0.27
C CYS A 51 -5.91 9.76 1.37
N ILE A 52 -7.09 9.73 1.98
CA ILE A 52 -7.47 10.54 3.11
C ILE A 52 -7.76 9.59 4.26
N TRP A 53 -7.03 9.74 5.37
CA TRP A 53 -7.23 8.95 6.58
C TRP A 53 -7.72 9.80 7.74
N ARG A 54 -8.57 9.21 8.58
CA ARG A 54 -8.76 9.65 9.97
C ARG A 54 -8.07 8.66 10.89
N LEU A 55 -7.28 9.19 11.81
CA LEU A 55 -6.57 8.40 12.80
C LEU A 55 -7.29 8.53 14.15
N PRO A 56 -7.25 7.49 15.00
CA PRO A 56 -7.74 7.59 16.37
C PRO A 56 -7.05 8.74 17.13
N GLU A 57 -7.83 9.45 17.95
CA GLU A 57 -7.33 10.52 18.79
C GLU A 57 -6.24 10.01 19.75
N GLY A 58 -5.19 10.81 19.96
CA GLY A 58 -4.06 10.45 20.83
C GLY A 58 -3.09 9.40 20.28
N VAL A 59 -3.35 8.78 19.12
CA VAL A 59 -2.51 7.70 18.55
C VAL A 59 -2.15 7.96 17.08
N GLY A 60 -1.50 9.09 16.83
CA GLY A 60 -1.16 9.66 15.51
C GLY A 60 -0.04 8.97 14.71
N ASP A 61 0.21 7.68 14.90
CA ASP A 61 1.26 6.95 14.16
C ASP A 61 0.82 6.58 12.73
N TYR A 62 0.72 7.59 11.85
CA TYR A 62 0.53 7.35 10.41
C TYR A 62 1.72 6.64 9.79
N SER A 63 2.94 6.91 10.30
CA SER A 63 4.19 6.40 9.76
C SER A 63 4.28 4.88 9.88
N GLY A 64 3.88 4.32 11.02
CA GLY A 64 3.87 2.89 11.30
C GLY A 64 2.81 2.15 10.49
N ARG A 65 1.63 2.74 10.27
CA ARG A 65 0.61 2.20 9.36
C ARG A 65 1.15 2.10 7.93
N TRP A 66 1.75 3.17 7.42
CA TRP A 66 2.42 3.14 6.12
C TRP A 66 3.54 2.12 6.04
N ARG A 67 4.34 1.96 7.11
CA ARG A 67 5.41 0.95 7.17
C ARG A 67 4.86 -0.46 7.03
N VAL A 68 3.75 -0.79 7.70
CA VAL A 68 3.09 -2.11 7.58
C VAL A 68 2.54 -2.32 6.18
N ILE A 69 1.85 -1.33 5.62
CA ILE A 69 1.29 -1.40 4.25
C ILE A 69 2.40 -1.62 3.23
N LYS A 70 3.41 -0.76 3.21
CA LYS A 70 4.53 -0.83 2.26
C LYS A 70 5.27 -2.17 2.38
N LYS A 71 5.60 -2.61 3.60
CA LYS A 71 6.27 -3.90 3.82
C LYS A 71 5.42 -5.08 3.35
N GLY A 72 4.13 -5.07 3.64
CA GLY A 72 3.19 -6.11 3.22
C GLY A 72 3.08 -6.20 1.69
N PHE A 73 2.89 -5.04 1.06
CA PHE A 73 2.77 -4.93 -0.38
C PHE A 73 4.06 -5.36 -1.10
N SER A 74 5.21 -4.74 -0.79
CA SER A 74 6.48 -5.05 -1.47
C SER A 74 6.84 -6.54 -1.42
N ARG A 75 6.63 -7.20 -0.28
CA ARG A 75 6.88 -8.65 -0.14
C ARG A 75 5.96 -9.49 -1.02
N ALA A 76 4.71 -9.08 -1.19
CA ALA A 76 3.75 -9.81 -2.01
C ALA A 76 4.03 -9.64 -3.51
N VAL A 77 4.41 -8.43 -3.94
CA VAL A 77 4.80 -8.15 -5.33
C VAL A 77 6.05 -8.95 -5.71
N THR A 78 7.11 -8.93 -4.90
CA THR A 78 8.33 -9.71 -5.17
C THR A 78 8.04 -11.21 -5.30
N ARG A 79 7.12 -11.76 -4.49
CA ARG A 79 6.69 -13.16 -4.62
C ARG A 79 5.98 -13.45 -5.95
N GLN A 80 5.16 -12.51 -6.45
CA GLN A 80 4.51 -12.66 -7.75
C GLN A 80 5.49 -12.58 -8.93
N VAL A 81 6.51 -11.72 -8.84
CA VAL A 81 7.58 -11.66 -9.87
C VAL A 81 8.37 -12.97 -9.87
N ASN A 82 8.76 -13.48 -8.70
CA ASN A 82 9.50 -14.73 -8.60
C ASN A 82 8.70 -15.97 -9.06
N THR A 83 7.37 -15.91 -9.05
CA THR A 83 6.50 -17.00 -9.56
C THR A 83 6.24 -16.90 -11.07
N ARG A 84 6.72 -15.85 -11.75
CA ARG A 84 6.58 -15.61 -13.20
C ARG A 84 7.91 -15.62 -13.98
N ASN A 85 8.99 -16.13 -13.38
CA ASN A 85 10.21 -16.58 -14.08
C ASN A 85 11.20 -15.49 -14.57
N GLU A 86 11.80 -14.70 -13.67
CA GLU A 86 13.06 -13.96 -13.95
C GLU A 86 14.06 -14.11 -12.79
N ARG A 87 15.36 -14.25 -13.13
CA ARG A 87 16.46 -14.46 -12.16
C ARG A 87 16.74 -13.18 -11.34
N PRO A 88 16.90 -13.24 -10.01
CA PRO A 88 17.60 -12.19 -9.29
C PRO A 88 19.10 -12.32 -9.60
N VAL A 89 19.69 -11.27 -10.18
CA VAL A 89 21.15 -11.07 -10.18
C VAL A 89 21.65 -10.67 -8.80
#